data_AF-A0A9E5WZ24-F1
#
_entry.id   AF-A0A9E5WZ24-F1
#
_cell.length_a   1.000
_cell.length_b   1.000
_cell.length_c   1.000
_cell.angle_alpha   90.00
_cell.angle_beta   90.00
_cell.angle_gamma   90.00
#
_symmetry.space_group_name_H-M   'P 1'
#
loop_
_entity.id
_entity.type
_entity.pdbx_description
1 polymer ?
#
loop_
_entity_poly.entity_id
_entity_poly.type
_entity_poly.pdbx_seq_one_letter_code
_entity_poly.pdbx_strand_id
1 'polypeptide(L)'
;MTISAQKKQQLAAFLGSLSNAAALKLFAGLEADRAGKRPSSHGVDANGKSSLPHDMLLNNLRTQLLARGAVPAARKYDAKRIFFSPFEDFFIGARDGEKRRARIARTSLEPIWRLMMTEKALTDAAFAAAALDDAIRDGAETEALERAVFIATEAGFGRICEEAKTNQAARERVVEALGDEAVFEDMEEIRRLLTGVDFLHQLQALIPNAAPSLTEEQLYQIRSLFLSAHEQSNTLGAYILLALIGRLEKPWRALGVYYHLASSADERLDAARDAAAVLPQTLFEEFETLARALEHDGAGALDAETARLRVTYFADYADGLARQAKKIGDNVFLNRVEASRDVAGEAFDRFVEQALAALRAAMPVRQGGGSSQLMSQRPDIAHALAPAIIGQAGDAAVLIAAAPSLAARLGAEPDFSSLITEEARDKCAVFAKDLIVEIRAAEGDERKAARRMLEQILNVAAPLLDSDDIGLIRDRAAAAAVAV
;
A
#
# COMPACT_ATOMS: atom_id res chain seq x y z
N MET A 1 -22.50 -0.23 13.99
CA MET A 1 -23.17 -0.68 12.74
C MET A 1 -22.24 -0.46 11.55
N THR A 2 -22.02 -1.49 10.73
CA THR A 2 -21.32 -1.39 9.44
C THR A 2 -22.27 -0.82 8.37
N ILE A 3 -21.95 0.36 7.85
CA ILE A 3 -22.68 0.92 6.70
C ILE A 3 -22.47 -0.02 5.51
N SER A 4 -23.56 -0.47 4.87
CA SER A 4 -23.51 -1.31 3.68
C SER A 4 -22.64 -0.69 2.59
N ALA A 5 -21.89 -1.49 1.84
CA ALA A 5 -20.97 -1.03 0.79
C ALA A 5 -21.64 -0.07 -0.22
N GLN A 6 -22.89 -0.34 -0.60
CA GLN A 6 -23.66 0.49 -1.52
C GLN A 6 -23.93 1.91 -0.97
N LYS A 7 -24.28 2.02 0.32
CA LYS A 7 -24.46 3.33 0.99
C LYS A 7 -23.13 4.07 1.14
N LYS A 8 -22.01 3.37 1.37
CA LYS A 8 -20.68 4.00 1.39
C LYS A 8 -20.32 4.59 0.02
N GLN A 9 -20.64 3.88 -1.07
CA GLN A 9 -20.40 4.34 -2.43
C GLN A 9 -21.27 5.54 -2.81
N GLN A 10 -22.57 5.52 -2.44
CA GLN A 10 -23.48 6.66 -2.64
C GLN A 10 -23.02 7.89 -1.86
N LEU A 11 -22.57 7.70 -0.61
CA LEU A 11 -22.04 8.78 0.22
C LEU A 11 -20.75 9.35 -0.36
N ALA A 12 -19.83 8.51 -0.82
CA ALA A 12 -18.59 8.95 -1.48
C ALA A 12 -18.87 9.74 -2.76
N ALA A 13 -19.83 9.29 -3.58
CA ALA A 13 -20.27 10.00 -4.79
C ALA A 13 -20.92 11.35 -4.45
N PHE A 14 -21.76 11.40 -3.42
CA PHE A 14 -22.38 12.64 -2.94
C PHE A 14 -21.32 13.64 -2.44
N LEU A 15 -20.39 13.20 -1.59
CA LEU A 15 -19.29 14.05 -1.13
C LEU A 15 -18.44 14.54 -2.30
N GLY A 16 -18.24 13.68 -3.31
CA GLY A 16 -17.54 14.02 -4.55
C GLY A 16 -18.29 15.03 -5.42
N SER A 17 -19.60 15.23 -5.24
CA SER A 17 -20.36 16.24 -5.98
C SER A 17 -20.31 17.64 -5.34
N LEU A 18 -19.77 17.78 -4.13
CA LEU A 18 -19.71 19.05 -3.41
C LEU A 18 -18.69 20.01 -4.02
N SER A 19 -19.01 21.31 -4.03
CA SER A 19 -18.04 22.37 -4.35
C SER A 19 -16.98 22.49 -3.24
N ASN A 20 -15.79 23.02 -3.55
CA ASN A 20 -14.70 23.17 -2.56
C ASN A 20 -15.14 23.96 -1.32
N ALA A 21 -15.91 25.04 -1.50
CA ALA A 21 -16.42 25.84 -0.39
C ALA A 21 -17.43 25.07 0.49
N ALA A 22 -18.32 24.28 -0.12
CA ALA A 22 -19.28 23.46 0.61
C ALA A 22 -18.59 22.29 1.34
N ALA A 23 -17.62 21.65 0.69
CA ALA A 23 -16.82 20.57 1.27
C ALA A 23 -15.97 21.06 2.44
N LEU A 24 -15.33 22.23 2.35
CA LEU A 24 -14.58 22.84 3.46
C LEU A 24 -15.49 23.20 4.65
N LYS A 25 -16.67 23.77 4.39
CA LYS A 25 -17.65 24.10 5.43
C LYS A 25 -18.20 22.85 6.13
N LEU A 26 -18.48 21.79 5.35
CA LEU A 26 -18.92 20.50 5.88
C LEU A 26 -17.80 19.84 6.70
N PHE A 27 -16.56 19.89 6.21
CA PHE A 27 -15.40 19.37 6.92
C PHE A 27 -15.21 20.06 8.29
N ALA A 28 -15.28 21.40 8.33
CA ALA A 28 -15.19 22.17 9.58
C ALA A 28 -16.36 21.87 10.54
N GLY A 29 -17.59 21.74 10.01
CA GLY A 29 -18.77 21.40 10.82
C GLY A 29 -18.71 20.00 11.41
N LEU A 30 -18.20 19.01 10.66
CA LEU A 30 -18.00 17.65 11.14
C LEU A 30 -16.89 17.55 12.19
N GLU A 31 -15.80 18.31 12.03
CA GLU A 31 -14.75 18.42 13.06
C GLU A 31 -15.29 19.07 14.35
N ALA A 32 -16.12 20.11 14.25
CA ALA A 32 -16.74 20.75 15.41
C ALA A 32 -17.74 19.83 16.13
N ASP A 33 -18.59 19.11 15.39
CA ASP A 33 -19.53 18.13 15.96
C ASP A 33 -18.81 16.94 16.60
N ARG A 34 -17.67 16.51 16.03
CA ARG A 34 -16.81 15.49 16.63
C ARG A 34 -16.20 15.98 17.95
N ALA A 35 -15.67 17.21 17.97
CA ALA A 35 -15.03 17.78 19.16
C ALA A 35 -16.03 18.04 20.32
N GLY A 36 -17.29 18.30 20.02
CA GLY A 36 -18.34 18.51 21.03
C GLY A 36 -18.88 17.22 21.68
N LYS A 37 -18.56 16.04 21.14
CA LYS A 37 -19.09 14.75 21.63
C LYS A 37 -17.96 13.95 22.29
N ARG A 38 -18.04 13.75 23.61
CA ARG A 38 -17.18 12.80 24.32
C ARG A 38 -17.31 11.41 23.69
N PRO A 39 -16.23 10.62 23.60
CA PRO A 39 -16.29 9.27 23.03
C PRO A 39 -17.18 8.39 23.91
N SER A 40 -18.45 8.20 23.51
CA SER A 40 -19.29 7.16 24.08
C SER A 40 -18.79 5.82 23.56
N SER A 41 -18.37 4.94 24.45
CA SER A 41 -17.83 3.61 24.13
C SER A 41 -18.77 2.70 23.33
N HIS A 42 -20.02 3.12 23.06
CA HIS A 42 -21.04 2.29 22.39
C HIS A 42 -21.69 2.91 21.14
N GLY A 43 -21.22 4.04 20.62
CA GLY A 43 -21.72 4.60 19.34
C GLY A 43 -23.20 5.01 19.32
N VAL A 44 -23.76 5.33 20.48
CA VAL A 44 -25.14 5.79 20.67
C VAL A 44 -25.09 7.10 21.44
N ASP A 45 -25.72 8.14 20.90
CA ASP A 45 -25.85 9.43 21.60
C ASP A 45 -26.80 9.33 22.80
N ALA A 46 -26.84 10.36 23.65
CA ALA A 46 -27.71 10.43 24.82
C ALA A 46 -29.23 10.30 24.50
N ASN A 47 -29.61 10.29 23.22
CA ASN A 47 -30.96 10.18 22.72
C ASN A 47 -31.24 8.85 21.98
N GLY A 48 -30.35 7.85 22.07
CA GLY A 48 -30.59 6.54 21.46
C GLY A 48 -30.43 6.52 19.93
N LYS A 49 -29.93 7.59 19.30
CA LYS A 49 -29.68 7.66 17.86
C LYS A 49 -28.23 7.31 17.54
N SER A 50 -28.03 6.56 16.46
CA SER A 50 -26.69 6.13 16.04
C SER A 50 -25.81 7.33 15.73
N SER A 51 -24.62 7.40 16.34
CA SER A 51 -23.64 8.45 16.06
C SER A 51 -23.20 8.40 14.59
N LEU A 52 -23.09 9.56 13.95
CA LEU A 52 -22.52 9.69 12.60
C LEU A 52 -21.10 9.05 12.53
N PRO A 53 -20.70 8.44 11.41
CA PRO A 53 -19.36 7.87 11.22
C PRO A 53 -18.35 8.97 10.87
N HIS A 54 -18.04 9.87 11.83
CA HIS A 54 -17.24 11.07 11.58
C HIS A 54 -15.90 10.78 10.91
N ASP A 55 -15.16 9.75 11.33
CA ASP A 55 -13.84 9.46 10.76
C ASP A 55 -13.88 9.02 9.30
N MET A 56 -14.88 8.23 8.90
CA MET A 56 -15.07 7.83 7.51
C MET A 56 -15.41 9.03 6.63
N LEU A 57 -16.31 9.89 7.11
CA LEU A 57 -16.74 11.11 6.41
C LEU A 57 -15.58 12.10 6.25
N LEU A 58 -14.85 12.35 7.33
CA LEU A 58 -13.71 13.26 7.35
C LEU A 58 -12.55 12.75 6.49
N ASN A 59 -12.27 11.44 6.48
CA ASN A 59 -11.24 10.86 5.62
C ASN A 59 -11.61 11.00 4.14
N ASN A 60 -12.84 10.65 3.74
CA ASN A 60 -13.28 10.80 2.36
C ASN A 60 -13.25 12.26 1.88
N LEU A 61 -13.75 13.18 2.70
CA LEU A 61 -13.70 14.62 2.39
C LEU A 61 -12.26 15.12 2.29
N ARG A 62 -11.36 14.66 3.16
CA ARG A 62 -9.94 15.04 3.14
C ARG A 62 -9.28 14.59 1.83
N THR A 63 -9.45 13.34 1.44
CA THR A 63 -8.91 12.80 0.17
C THR A 63 -9.41 13.61 -1.02
N GLN A 64 -10.70 13.94 -1.06
CA GLN A 64 -11.29 14.71 -2.14
C GLN A 64 -10.83 16.18 -2.16
N LEU A 65 -10.69 16.82 -1.00
CA LEU A 65 -10.18 18.19 -0.91
C LEU A 65 -8.71 18.27 -1.34
N LEU A 66 -7.87 17.33 -0.90
CA LEU A 66 -6.47 17.25 -1.30
C LEU A 66 -6.31 17.01 -2.81
N ALA A 67 -7.10 16.09 -3.38
CA ALA A 67 -7.11 15.84 -4.84
C ALA A 67 -7.51 17.08 -5.68
N ARG A 68 -8.17 18.07 -5.06
CA ARG A 68 -8.63 19.31 -5.70
C ARG A 68 -7.76 20.53 -5.34
N GLY A 69 -6.61 20.31 -4.68
CA GLY A 69 -5.72 21.38 -4.25
C GLY A 69 -6.29 22.28 -3.15
N ALA A 70 -7.39 21.88 -2.51
CA ALA A 70 -7.93 22.58 -1.35
C ALA A 70 -7.24 22.05 -0.09
N VAL A 71 -6.80 22.95 0.79
CA VAL A 71 -6.17 22.58 2.06
C VAL A 71 -7.25 22.57 3.14
N PRO A 72 -7.77 21.40 3.57
CA PRO A 72 -8.63 21.34 4.73
C PRO A 72 -7.89 21.88 5.96
N ALA A 73 -8.64 22.49 6.89
CA ALA A 73 -8.07 22.93 8.17
C ALA A 73 -7.25 21.80 8.80
N ALA A 74 -6.08 22.15 9.34
CA ALA A 74 -5.25 21.20 10.06
C ALA A 74 -6.13 20.52 11.13
N ARG A 75 -6.12 19.19 11.13
CA ARG A 75 -6.86 18.41 12.14
C ARG A 75 -6.33 18.89 13.50
N LYS A 76 -7.21 19.29 14.42
CA LYS A 76 -6.78 19.73 15.76
C LYS A 76 -5.89 18.64 16.36
N TYR A 77 -4.71 19.04 16.82
CA TYR A 77 -3.83 18.15 17.58
C TYR A 77 -4.55 17.82 18.89
N ASP A 78 -4.63 16.54 19.22
CA ASP A 78 -5.01 16.06 20.55
C ASP A 78 -3.78 15.37 21.17
N ALA A 79 -3.81 15.14 22.47
CA ALA A 79 -2.72 14.50 23.20
C ALA A 79 -2.39 13.12 22.60
N LYS A 80 -3.40 12.40 22.12
CA LYS A 80 -3.23 11.11 21.43
C LYS A 80 -2.33 11.25 20.21
N ARG A 81 -2.62 12.21 19.34
CA ARG A 81 -1.85 12.40 18.11
C ARG A 81 -0.44 12.88 18.39
N ILE A 82 -0.26 13.80 19.34
CA ILE A 82 1.07 14.27 19.75
C ILE A 82 1.89 13.09 20.27
N PHE A 83 1.30 12.26 21.13
CA PHE A 83 1.97 11.09 21.67
C PHE A 83 2.42 10.09 20.58
N PHE A 84 1.61 9.83 19.57
CA PHE A 84 1.97 8.87 18.51
C PHE A 84 2.82 9.47 17.38
N SER A 85 2.93 10.80 17.27
CA SER A 85 3.65 11.50 16.20
C SER A 85 5.12 11.07 16.03
N PRO A 86 5.92 10.88 17.10
CA PRO A 86 7.32 10.48 16.97
C PRO A 86 7.50 9.08 16.36
N PHE A 87 6.46 8.25 16.41
CA PHE A 87 6.51 6.84 15.99
C PHE A 87 5.87 6.62 14.61
N GLU A 88 5.40 7.66 13.94
CA GLU A 88 4.68 7.55 12.66
C GLU A 88 5.46 6.79 11.59
N ASP A 89 6.79 6.87 11.64
CA ASP A 89 7.71 6.23 10.69
C ASP A 89 7.76 4.70 10.82
N PHE A 90 7.19 4.14 11.90
CA PHE A 90 7.09 2.71 12.16
C PHE A 90 5.70 2.13 11.88
N PHE A 91 4.72 2.97 11.52
CA PHE A 91 3.32 2.56 11.40
C PHE A 91 3.02 1.86 10.08
N ILE A 92 2.56 0.61 10.17
CA ILE A 92 2.06 -0.18 9.02
C ILE A 92 0.52 -0.24 9.01
N GLY A 93 -0.06 -0.40 7.82
CA GLY A 93 -1.52 -0.44 7.65
C GLY A 93 -2.17 -1.64 8.34
N ALA A 94 -1.75 -2.84 7.95
CA ALA A 94 -2.13 -4.12 8.55
C ALA A 94 -0.89 -5.01 8.66
N ARG A 95 -0.93 -5.97 9.58
CA ARG A 95 0.12 -6.98 9.75
C ARG A 95 -0.31 -8.26 9.06
N ASP A 96 0.52 -8.70 8.13
CA ASP A 96 0.39 -10.01 7.50
C ASP A 96 1.48 -10.92 8.07
N GLY A 97 1.11 -11.82 8.98
CA GLY A 97 2.01 -12.77 9.63
C GLY A 97 2.58 -12.31 10.97
N GLU A 98 3.78 -12.79 11.31
CA GLU A 98 4.44 -12.58 12.60
C GLU A 98 4.89 -11.13 12.81
N LYS A 99 5.02 -10.74 14.09
CA LYS A 99 5.58 -9.44 14.48
C LYS A 99 7.01 -9.32 13.99
N ARG A 100 7.29 -8.21 13.29
CA ARG A 100 8.64 -7.79 12.94
C ARG A 100 9.02 -6.55 13.74
N ARG A 101 10.32 -6.39 13.97
CA ARG A 101 10.87 -5.19 14.62
C ARG A 101 10.55 -3.94 13.80
N ALA A 102 10.34 -2.82 14.49
CA ALA A 102 10.08 -1.49 13.93
C ALA A 102 8.84 -1.42 13.02
N ARG A 103 7.86 -2.32 13.25
CA ARG A 103 6.62 -2.41 12.46
C ARG A 103 5.41 -2.49 13.39
N ILE A 104 4.83 -1.34 13.67
CA ILE A 104 3.70 -1.17 14.60
C ILE A 104 2.42 -1.08 13.78
N ALA A 105 1.45 -1.94 14.05
CA ALA A 105 0.20 -1.92 13.30
C ALA A 105 -0.65 -0.71 13.72
N ARG A 106 -1.22 0.03 12.74
CA ARG A 106 -2.12 1.17 13.04
C ARG A 106 -3.34 0.75 13.87
N THR A 107 -3.76 -0.51 13.75
CA THR A 107 -4.83 -1.12 14.54
C THR A 107 -4.49 -1.23 16.03
N SER A 108 -3.20 -1.27 16.39
CA SER A 108 -2.71 -1.38 17.77
C SER A 108 -2.79 -0.04 18.53
N LEU A 109 -2.80 1.10 17.84
CA LEU A 109 -2.69 2.42 18.46
C LEU A 109 -3.87 2.76 19.38
N GLU A 110 -5.08 2.39 19.00
CA GLU A 110 -6.28 2.66 19.79
C GLU A 110 -6.36 1.80 21.07
N PRO A 111 -6.16 0.47 21.01
CA PRO A 111 -6.01 -0.33 22.24
C PRO A 111 -4.92 0.17 23.18
N ILE A 112 -3.74 0.52 22.65
CA ILE A 112 -2.62 1.02 23.46
C ILE A 112 -2.98 2.35 24.13
N TRP A 113 -3.61 3.28 23.39
CA TRP A 113 -4.09 4.53 23.96
C TRP A 113 -5.13 4.31 25.05
N ARG A 114 -6.08 3.40 24.83
CA ARG A 114 -7.09 3.06 25.84
C ARG A 114 -6.45 2.53 27.11
N LEU A 115 -5.52 1.59 26.99
CA LEU A 115 -4.77 1.06 28.12
C LEU A 115 -4.09 2.20 28.89
N MET A 116 -3.45 3.14 28.18
CA MET A 116 -2.82 4.33 28.77
C MET A 116 -3.79 5.18 29.59
N MET A 117 -5.05 5.29 29.17
CA MET A 117 -6.06 6.09 29.87
C MET A 117 -6.73 5.36 31.03
N THR A 118 -6.69 4.02 31.07
CA THR A 118 -7.47 3.23 32.04
C THR A 118 -6.64 2.47 33.06
N GLU A 119 -5.41 2.10 32.71
CA GLU A 119 -4.57 1.24 33.56
C GLU A 119 -3.97 2.04 34.72
N LYS A 120 -4.02 1.45 35.91
CA LYS A 120 -3.59 2.14 37.15
C LYS A 120 -2.11 2.51 37.07
N ALA A 121 -1.28 1.64 36.51
CA ALA A 121 0.15 1.89 36.33
C ALA A 121 0.45 3.09 35.41
N LEU A 122 -0.53 3.58 34.65
CA LEU A 122 -0.42 4.69 33.68
C LEU A 122 -1.22 5.93 34.10
N THR A 123 -1.64 6.03 35.36
CA THR A 123 -2.44 7.16 35.86
C THR A 123 -1.76 8.51 35.64
N ASP A 124 -0.44 8.61 35.88
CA ASP A 124 0.30 9.85 35.65
C ASP A 124 0.34 10.25 34.17
N ALA A 125 0.44 9.27 33.27
CA ALA A 125 0.39 9.48 31.83
C ALA A 125 -1.00 9.96 31.38
N ALA A 126 -2.06 9.39 31.94
CA ALA A 126 -3.43 9.82 31.70
C ALA A 126 -3.68 11.26 32.16
N PHE A 127 -3.16 11.65 33.34
CA PHE A 127 -3.25 13.02 33.83
C PHE A 127 -2.44 14.00 32.97
N ALA A 128 -1.21 13.64 32.58
CA ALA A 128 -0.40 14.47 31.69
C ALA A 128 -1.08 14.66 30.32
N ALA A 129 -1.69 13.61 29.77
CA ALA A 129 -2.41 13.67 28.51
C ALA A 129 -3.66 14.55 28.60
N ALA A 130 -4.43 14.46 29.68
CA ALA A 130 -5.58 15.34 29.91
C ALA A 130 -5.16 16.81 30.05
N ALA A 131 -4.09 17.09 30.79
CA ALA A 131 -3.54 18.43 30.93
C ALA A 131 -3.04 18.99 29.58
N LEU A 132 -2.42 18.14 28.75
CA LEU A 132 -2.01 18.50 27.40
C LEU A 132 -3.23 18.83 26.51
N ASP A 133 -4.29 18.02 26.54
CA ASP A 133 -5.53 18.31 25.80
C ASP A 133 -6.18 19.64 26.22
N ASP A 134 -6.15 19.96 27.52
CA ASP A 134 -6.66 21.23 28.04
C ASP A 134 -5.77 22.40 27.56
N ALA A 135 -4.45 22.28 27.65
CA ALA A 135 -3.52 23.30 27.13
C ALA A 135 -3.70 23.56 25.63
N ILE A 136 -3.89 22.51 24.82
CA ILE A 136 -4.15 22.66 23.39
C ILE A 136 -5.47 23.37 23.13
N ARG A 137 -6.52 23.05 23.90
CA ARG A 137 -7.83 23.70 23.79
C ARG A 137 -7.74 25.18 24.09
N ASP A 138 -6.92 25.54 25.07
CA ASP A 138 -6.76 26.90 25.57
C ASP A 138 -5.70 27.70 24.79
N GLY A 139 -4.96 27.05 23.88
CA GLY A 139 -3.88 27.68 23.11
C GLY A 139 -2.65 28.03 23.94
N ALA A 140 -2.41 27.30 25.02
CA ALA A 140 -1.25 27.45 25.91
C ALA A 140 -0.01 26.70 25.37
N GLU A 141 1.15 26.97 25.97
CA GLU A 141 2.42 26.27 25.69
C GLU A 141 2.32 24.78 26.04
N THR A 142 2.66 23.89 25.10
CA THR A 142 2.45 22.44 25.22
C THR A 142 3.72 21.62 25.44
N GLU A 143 4.91 22.17 25.16
CA GLU A 143 6.18 21.40 25.09
C GLU A 143 6.52 20.68 26.41
N ALA A 144 6.28 21.32 27.55
CA ALA A 144 6.52 20.71 28.86
C ALA A 144 5.52 19.58 29.16
N LEU A 145 4.27 19.72 28.74
CA LEU A 145 3.21 18.73 28.94
C LEU A 145 3.40 17.53 28.02
N GLU A 146 3.82 17.76 26.78
CA GLU A 146 4.22 16.71 25.85
C GLU A 146 5.34 15.84 26.43
N ARG A 147 6.43 16.48 26.92
CA ARG A 147 7.50 15.75 27.61
C ARG A 147 7.00 14.98 28.84
N ALA A 148 6.08 15.56 29.61
CA ALA A 148 5.48 14.89 30.77
C ALA A 148 4.70 13.63 30.37
N VAL A 149 3.95 13.66 29.25
CA VAL A 149 3.26 12.48 28.72
C VAL A 149 4.27 11.39 28.39
N PHE A 150 5.34 11.70 27.64
CA PHE A 150 6.34 10.69 27.25
C PHE A 150 7.01 10.05 28.46
N ILE A 151 7.49 10.84 29.42
CA ILE A 151 8.18 10.35 30.62
C ILE A 151 7.25 9.47 31.47
N ALA A 152 6.01 9.93 31.71
CA ALA A 152 5.05 9.18 32.51
C ALA A 152 4.64 7.86 31.84
N THR A 153 4.47 7.87 30.51
CA THR A 153 4.15 6.65 29.75
C THR A 153 5.33 5.68 29.73
N GLU A 154 6.56 6.16 29.55
CA GLU A 154 7.76 5.32 29.59
C GLU A 154 7.85 4.57 30.93
N ALA A 155 7.68 5.28 32.04
CA ALA A 155 7.70 4.69 33.38
C ALA A 155 6.55 3.70 33.60
N GLY A 156 5.33 4.03 33.14
CA GLY A 156 4.16 3.17 33.26
C GLY A 156 4.27 1.89 32.43
N PHE A 157 4.61 1.99 31.15
CA PHE A 157 4.87 0.85 30.29
C PHE A 157 6.06 0.02 30.79
N GLY A 158 7.10 0.66 31.33
CA GLY A 158 8.22 -0.02 32.01
C GLY A 158 7.74 -0.97 33.08
N ARG A 159 6.94 -0.48 34.03
CA ARG A 159 6.39 -1.31 35.12
C ARG A 159 5.53 -2.46 34.59
N ILE A 160 4.64 -2.19 33.63
CA ILE A 160 3.77 -3.21 33.04
C ILE A 160 4.58 -4.32 32.36
N CYS A 161 5.59 -3.95 31.56
CA CYS A 161 6.41 -4.92 30.83
C CYS A 161 7.27 -5.76 31.79
N GLU A 162 7.88 -5.15 32.82
CA GLU A 162 8.68 -5.90 33.79
C GLU A 162 7.83 -6.85 34.65
N GLU A 163 6.62 -6.45 35.03
CA GLU A 163 5.67 -7.34 35.71
C GLU A 163 5.25 -8.50 34.79
N ALA A 164 4.90 -8.21 33.54
CA ALA A 164 4.49 -9.22 32.56
C ALA A 164 5.60 -10.25 32.26
N LYS A 165 6.88 -9.86 32.30
CA LYS A 165 8.01 -10.79 32.12
C LYS A 165 8.15 -11.82 33.24
N THR A 166 7.77 -11.44 34.46
CA THR A 166 7.97 -12.27 35.66
C THR A 166 6.70 -12.93 36.16
N ASN A 167 5.53 -12.48 35.68
CA ASN A 167 4.21 -12.97 36.09
C ASN A 167 3.32 -13.21 34.86
N GLN A 168 3.11 -14.49 34.55
CA GLN A 168 2.27 -14.92 33.42
C GLN A 168 0.82 -14.43 33.53
N ALA A 169 0.22 -14.43 34.73
CA ALA A 169 -1.14 -13.94 34.92
C ALA A 169 -1.24 -12.41 34.71
N ALA A 170 -0.19 -11.68 35.04
CA ALA A 170 -0.12 -10.25 34.74
C ALA A 170 -0.03 -9.99 33.23
N ARG A 171 0.77 -10.80 32.52
CA ARG A 171 0.87 -10.75 31.05
C ARG A 171 -0.46 -11.03 30.38
N GLU A 172 -1.14 -12.13 30.75
CA GLU A 172 -2.43 -12.53 30.20
C GLU A 172 -3.50 -11.43 30.37
N ARG A 173 -3.55 -10.79 31.55
CA ARG A 173 -4.46 -9.67 31.82
C ARG A 173 -4.20 -8.46 30.90
N VAL A 174 -2.94 -8.11 30.65
CA VAL A 174 -2.59 -6.97 29.79
C VAL A 174 -2.89 -7.30 28.33
N VAL A 175 -2.56 -8.52 27.89
CA VAL A 175 -2.88 -9.01 26.55
C VAL A 175 -4.39 -9.02 26.32
N GLU A 176 -5.19 -9.47 27.29
CA GLU A 176 -6.66 -9.41 27.23
C GLU A 176 -7.17 -7.98 27.12
N ALA A 177 -6.60 -7.04 27.88
CA ALA A 177 -6.99 -5.63 27.81
C ALA A 177 -6.64 -4.96 26.46
N LEU A 178 -5.53 -5.38 25.84
CA LEU A 178 -5.09 -4.92 24.52
C LEU A 178 -5.81 -5.63 23.37
N GLY A 179 -6.34 -6.82 23.62
CA GLY A 179 -7.15 -7.63 22.70
C GLY A 179 -6.36 -8.72 21.96
N ASP A 180 -5.04 -8.61 21.86
CA ASP A 180 -4.17 -9.61 21.22
C ASP A 180 -2.70 -9.44 21.65
N GLU A 181 -1.93 -10.54 21.60
CA GLU A 181 -0.50 -10.59 21.91
C GLU A 181 0.30 -9.68 20.97
N ALA A 182 -0.08 -9.65 19.69
CA ALA A 182 0.48 -8.78 18.67
C ALA A 182 0.46 -7.29 19.04
N VAL A 183 -0.55 -6.86 19.81
CA VAL A 183 -0.72 -5.47 20.28
C VAL A 183 0.14 -5.23 21.52
N PHE A 184 0.32 -6.24 22.38
CA PHE A 184 1.25 -6.18 23.50
C PHE A 184 2.69 -5.99 23.01
N GLU A 185 3.11 -6.73 21.98
CA GLU A 185 4.43 -6.58 21.38
C GLU A 185 4.64 -5.19 20.75
N ASP A 186 3.61 -4.62 20.14
CA ASP A 186 3.64 -3.23 19.62
C ASP A 186 3.78 -2.22 20.76
N MET A 187 3.07 -2.41 21.88
CA MET A 187 3.22 -1.58 23.08
C MET A 187 4.65 -1.66 23.63
N GLU A 188 5.23 -2.86 23.73
CA GLU A 188 6.61 -3.02 24.17
C GLU A 188 7.59 -2.31 23.22
N GLU A 189 7.33 -2.33 21.91
CA GLU A 189 8.14 -1.62 20.94
C GLU A 189 8.04 -0.10 21.10
N ILE A 190 6.83 0.45 21.26
CA ILE A 190 6.64 1.87 21.59
C ILE A 190 7.39 2.24 22.87
N ARG A 191 7.36 1.37 23.89
CA ARG A 191 8.14 1.59 25.12
C ARG A 191 9.64 1.69 24.85
N ARG A 192 10.20 0.84 23.98
CA ARG A 192 11.63 0.91 23.60
C ARG A 192 11.94 2.20 22.83
N LEU A 193 10.99 2.70 22.04
CA LEU A 193 11.15 3.95 21.29
C LEU A 193 11.02 5.20 22.18
N LEU A 194 10.27 5.12 23.29
CA LEU A 194 10.07 6.24 24.22
C LEU A 194 11.40 6.78 24.78
N THR A 195 12.39 5.92 25.00
CA THR A 195 13.72 6.33 25.51
C THR A 195 14.50 7.23 24.55
N GLY A 196 14.07 7.31 23.29
CA GLY A 196 14.77 8.03 22.22
C GLY A 196 13.87 8.96 21.40
N VAL A 197 12.76 9.43 21.97
CA VAL A 197 11.84 10.37 21.30
C VAL A 197 12.56 11.60 20.77
N ASP A 198 13.52 12.15 21.52
CA ASP A 198 14.28 13.33 21.08
C ASP A 198 15.10 13.04 19.81
N PHE A 199 15.66 11.84 19.66
CA PHE A 199 16.37 11.44 18.44
C PHE A 199 15.41 11.25 17.27
N LEU A 200 14.21 10.73 17.52
CA LEU A 200 13.16 10.63 16.51
C LEU A 200 12.71 12.02 16.06
N HIS A 201 12.53 12.98 16.97
CA HIS A 201 12.23 14.37 16.63
C HIS A 201 13.35 15.04 15.83
N GLN A 202 14.61 14.82 16.20
CA GLN A 202 15.76 15.32 15.44
C GLN A 202 15.81 14.72 14.03
N LEU A 203 15.59 13.41 13.91
CA LEU A 203 15.44 12.77 12.60
C LEU A 203 14.29 13.40 11.83
N GLN A 204 13.14 13.61 12.50
CA GLN A 204 11.93 14.19 11.96
C GLN A 204 12.13 15.58 11.37
N ALA A 205 12.84 16.45 12.07
CA ALA A 205 13.27 17.75 11.59
C ALA A 205 14.26 17.66 10.43
N LEU A 206 15.16 16.67 10.45
CA LEU A 206 16.23 16.52 9.46
C LEU A 206 15.74 16.06 8.09
N ILE A 207 14.84 15.08 8.03
CA ILE A 207 14.45 14.39 6.77
C ILE A 207 12.93 14.50 6.50
N PRO A 208 12.36 15.57 5.94
CA PRO A 208 10.91 15.70 5.77
C PRO A 208 10.21 14.44 5.24
N ASN A 209 8.96 14.20 5.68
CA ASN A 209 8.21 13.00 5.27
C ASN A 209 8.12 12.89 3.73
N ALA A 210 8.29 11.67 3.21
CA ALA A 210 8.41 11.35 1.79
C ALA A 210 9.59 12.07 1.10
N ALA A 211 10.75 12.11 1.75
CA ALA A 211 11.95 12.72 1.18
C ALA A 211 12.38 12.01 -0.13
N PRO A 212 12.52 12.74 -1.25
CA PRO A 212 12.87 12.15 -2.54
C PRO A 212 14.38 11.90 -2.70
N SER A 213 15.23 12.48 -1.87
CA SER A 213 16.67 12.23 -1.89
C SER A 213 17.30 12.67 -0.58
N LEU A 214 18.52 12.19 -0.34
CA LEU A 214 19.36 12.62 0.77
C LEU A 214 20.55 13.40 0.20
N THR A 215 20.81 14.58 0.76
CA THR A 215 22.02 15.35 0.46
C THR A 215 23.22 14.78 1.20
N GLU A 216 24.44 15.14 0.79
CA GLU A 216 25.65 14.72 1.50
C GLU A 216 25.68 15.24 2.94
N GLU A 217 25.23 16.48 3.16
CA GLU A 217 25.09 17.07 4.50
C GLU A 217 24.13 16.26 5.38
N GLN A 218 22.98 15.85 4.83
CA GLN A 218 22.02 15.01 5.54
C GLN A 218 22.61 13.65 5.88
N LEU A 219 23.43 13.04 5.01
CA LEU A 219 24.11 11.78 5.31
C LEU A 219 25.07 11.92 6.51
N TYR A 220 25.84 13.01 6.56
CA TYR A 220 26.71 13.30 7.71
C TYR A 220 25.92 13.53 9.00
N GLN A 221 24.80 14.26 8.93
CA GLN A 221 23.92 14.52 10.07
C GLN A 221 23.23 13.22 10.56
N ILE A 222 22.78 12.36 9.65
CA ILE A 222 22.23 11.03 9.98
C ILE A 222 23.30 10.18 10.68
N ARG A 223 24.54 10.17 10.19
CA ARG A 223 25.64 9.43 10.84
C ARG A 223 25.87 9.91 12.27
N SER A 224 25.92 11.23 12.48
CA SER A 224 26.09 11.81 13.82
C SER A 224 24.94 11.44 14.75
N LEU A 225 23.70 11.53 14.25
CA LEU A 225 22.50 11.17 15.00
C LEU A 225 22.48 9.68 15.36
N PHE A 226 22.82 8.81 14.41
CA PHE A 226 22.93 7.37 14.62
C PHE A 226 23.95 7.02 15.70
N LEU A 227 25.16 7.57 15.62
CA LEU A 227 26.22 7.31 16.60
C LEU A 227 25.82 7.81 18.00
N SER A 228 25.25 9.01 18.08
CA SER A 228 24.79 9.57 19.36
C SER A 228 23.67 8.72 20.00
N ALA A 229 22.72 8.26 19.18
CA ALA A 229 21.66 7.36 19.61
C ALA A 229 22.21 5.99 20.07
N HIS A 230 23.19 5.45 19.33
CA HIS A 230 23.84 4.18 19.65
C HIS A 230 24.65 4.24 20.95
N GLU A 231 25.36 5.35 21.19
CA GLU A 231 26.11 5.61 22.42
C GLU A 231 25.18 5.62 23.65
N GLN A 232 23.96 6.14 23.53
CA GLN A 232 22.95 6.05 24.60
C GLN A 232 22.39 4.64 24.76
N SER A 233 22.08 3.96 23.65
CA SER A 233 21.59 2.59 23.64
C SER A 233 21.84 1.95 22.29
N ASN A 234 22.52 0.80 22.29
CA ASN A 234 22.82 0.05 21.06
C ASN A 234 21.54 -0.18 20.22
N THR A 235 20.43 -0.52 20.89
CA THR A 235 19.14 -0.74 20.24
C THR A 235 18.54 0.51 19.61
N LEU A 236 18.77 1.70 20.18
CA LEU A 236 18.20 2.96 19.71
C LEU A 236 18.84 3.39 18.39
N GLY A 237 20.16 3.24 18.25
CA GLY A 237 20.84 3.51 16.97
C GLY A 237 20.20 2.74 15.80
N ALA A 238 19.91 1.45 15.99
CA ALA A 238 19.21 0.66 14.98
C ALA A 238 17.79 1.20 14.67
N TYR A 239 17.02 1.64 15.68
CA TYR A 239 15.70 2.23 15.44
C TYR A 239 15.75 3.54 14.64
N ILE A 240 16.78 4.38 14.85
CA ILE A 240 16.97 5.60 14.05
C ILE A 240 17.17 5.25 12.58
N LEU A 241 17.93 4.20 12.28
CA LEU A 241 18.12 3.74 10.91
C LEU A 241 16.84 3.13 10.33
N LEU A 242 16.06 2.39 11.12
CA LEU A 242 14.81 1.80 10.66
C LEU A 242 13.72 2.86 10.41
N ALA A 243 13.69 3.94 11.20
CA ALA A 243 12.79 5.06 10.96
C ALA A 243 13.04 5.72 9.59
N LEU A 244 14.27 5.71 9.07
CA LEU A 244 14.57 6.25 7.73
C LEU A 244 13.77 5.52 6.63
N ILE A 245 13.53 4.21 6.77
CA ILE A 245 12.80 3.41 5.79
C ILE A 245 11.40 4.01 5.57
N GLY A 246 10.70 4.37 6.65
CA GLY A 246 9.34 4.94 6.60
C GLY A 246 9.26 6.39 6.10
N ARG A 247 10.39 7.11 6.08
CA ARG A 247 10.43 8.54 5.72
C ARG A 247 10.84 8.82 4.30
N LEU A 248 11.56 7.90 3.69
CA LEU A 248 11.99 8.03 2.31
C LEU A 248 10.83 7.69 1.38
N GLU A 249 10.65 8.48 0.34
CA GLU A 249 9.69 8.17 -0.75
C GLU A 249 9.94 6.76 -1.33
N LYS A 250 11.22 6.35 -1.33
CA LYS A 250 11.70 5.07 -1.84
C LYS A 250 12.56 4.39 -0.77
N PRO A 251 12.05 3.36 -0.06
CA PRO A 251 12.71 2.74 1.09
C PRO A 251 14.14 2.27 0.82
N TRP A 252 14.39 1.68 -0.36
CA TRP A 252 15.71 1.19 -0.78
C TRP A 252 16.80 2.25 -0.82
N ARG A 253 16.46 3.55 -0.84
CA ARG A 253 17.45 4.63 -0.74
C ARG A 253 18.18 4.62 0.61
N ALA A 254 17.59 4.05 1.66
CA ALA A 254 18.25 3.89 2.95
C ALA A 254 19.49 2.98 2.87
N LEU A 255 19.57 2.08 1.87
CA LEU A 255 20.78 1.29 1.64
C LEU A 255 22.01 2.18 1.34
N GLY A 256 21.81 3.35 0.72
CA GLY A 256 22.87 4.34 0.52
C GLY A 256 23.39 4.92 1.83
N VAL A 257 22.54 5.06 2.86
CA VAL A 257 22.95 5.47 4.21
C VAL A 257 23.83 4.40 4.83
N TYR A 258 23.42 3.12 4.75
CA TYR A 258 24.25 2.01 5.22
C TYR A 258 25.65 2.03 4.59
N TYR A 259 25.77 2.19 3.27
CA TYR A 259 27.08 2.27 2.63
C TYR A 259 27.89 3.51 3.04
N HIS A 260 27.24 4.66 3.23
CA HIS A 260 27.91 5.84 3.77
C HIS A 260 28.50 5.56 5.16
N LEU A 261 27.76 4.89 6.04
CA LEU A 261 28.26 4.44 7.34
C LEU A 261 29.39 3.42 7.18
N ALA A 262 29.19 2.37 6.39
CA ALA A 262 30.17 1.29 6.22
C ALA A 262 31.50 1.75 5.61
N SER A 263 31.48 2.80 4.77
CA SER A 263 32.69 3.38 4.14
C SER A 263 33.39 4.45 4.98
N SER A 264 32.79 4.87 6.10
CA SER A 264 33.28 5.98 6.90
C SER A 264 34.47 5.56 7.76
N ALA A 265 35.50 6.41 7.83
CA ALA A 265 36.69 6.20 8.65
C ALA A 265 36.52 6.58 10.14
N ASP A 266 35.29 6.84 10.59
CA ASP A 266 34.99 7.12 12.01
C ASP A 266 35.05 5.81 12.81
N GLU A 267 36.08 5.67 13.64
CA GLU A 267 36.35 4.46 14.45
C GLU A 267 35.18 4.07 15.36
N ARG A 268 34.31 5.02 15.74
CA ARG A 268 33.13 4.71 16.57
C ARG A 268 32.14 3.80 15.84
N LEU A 269 32.17 3.78 14.51
CA LEU A 269 31.32 2.89 13.72
C LEU A 269 31.73 1.43 13.86
N ASP A 270 32.96 1.12 14.27
CA ASP A 270 33.40 -0.26 14.47
C ASP A 270 32.60 -0.96 15.56
N ALA A 271 32.30 -0.26 16.66
CA ALA A 271 31.42 -0.75 17.73
C ALA A 271 29.94 -0.78 17.32
N ALA A 272 29.55 0.05 16.35
CA ALA A 272 28.16 0.21 15.91
C ALA A 272 27.80 -0.59 14.65
N ARG A 273 28.72 -1.41 14.10
CA ARG A 273 28.51 -2.13 12.83
C ARG A 273 27.29 -3.04 12.86
N ASP A 274 27.10 -3.79 13.94
CA ASP A 274 25.95 -4.70 14.08
C ASP A 274 24.63 -3.94 14.12
N ALA A 275 24.59 -2.78 14.78
CA ALA A 275 23.42 -1.90 14.78
C ALA A 275 23.14 -1.33 13.40
N ALA A 276 24.18 -0.96 12.65
CA ALA A 276 24.05 -0.47 11.28
C ALA A 276 23.57 -1.56 10.31
N ALA A 277 24.01 -2.81 10.50
CA ALA A 277 23.66 -3.95 9.66
C ALA A 277 22.18 -4.36 9.74
N VAL A 278 21.45 -3.92 10.77
CA VAL A 278 19.99 -4.11 10.87
C VAL A 278 19.25 -3.46 9.70
N LEU A 279 19.76 -2.33 9.19
CA LEU A 279 19.14 -1.58 8.10
C LEU A 279 19.08 -2.38 6.78
N PRO A 280 20.22 -2.81 6.19
CA PRO A 280 20.16 -3.63 4.98
C PRO A 280 19.43 -4.95 5.22
N GLN A 281 19.58 -5.58 6.38
CA GLN A 281 18.87 -6.83 6.67
C GLN A 281 17.36 -6.65 6.59
N THR A 282 16.82 -5.58 7.19
CA THR A 282 15.38 -5.28 7.14
C THR A 282 14.92 -4.96 5.71
N LEU A 283 15.67 -4.14 4.96
CA LEU A 283 15.33 -3.82 3.58
C LEU A 283 15.23 -5.06 2.68
N PHE A 284 16.13 -6.03 2.88
CA PHE A 284 16.12 -7.27 2.12
C PHE A 284 15.06 -8.26 2.62
N GLU A 285 14.79 -8.34 3.92
CA GLU A 285 13.66 -9.13 4.43
C GLU A 285 12.32 -8.65 3.86
N GLU A 286 12.14 -7.32 3.75
CA GLU A 286 10.96 -6.74 3.10
C GLU A 286 10.91 -7.08 1.61
N PHE A 287 12.02 -6.93 0.91
CA PHE A 287 12.12 -7.24 -0.51
C PHE A 287 11.87 -8.73 -0.83
N GLU A 288 12.45 -9.64 -0.05
CA GLU A 288 12.23 -11.08 -0.16
C GLU A 288 10.78 -11.45 0.19
N THR A 289 10.14 -10.73 1.11
CA THR A 289 8.72 -10.90 1.41
C THR A 289 7.85 -10.49 0.23
N LEU A 290 8.21 -9.43 -0.51
CA LEU A 290 7.51 -9.04 -1.73
C LEU A 290 7.63 -10.12 -2.81
N ALA A 291 8.81 -10.71 -3.01
CA ALA A 291 9.00 -11.81 -3.97
C ALA A 291 8.11 -13.02 -3.62
N ARG A 292 8.11 -13.45 -2.35
CA ARG A 292 7.26 -14.56 -1.87
C ARG A 292 5.77 -14.26 -1.99
N ALA A 293 5.37 -13.01 -1.77
CA ALA A 293 3.98 -12.60 -1.96
C ALA A 293 3.56 -12.75 -3.44
N LEU A 294 4.41 -12.35 -4.38
CA LEU A 294 4.16 -12.55 -5.81
C LEU A 294 4.07 -14.04 -6.16
N GLU A 295 4.97 -14.87 -5.64
CA GLU A 295 4.93 -16.32 -5.84
C GLU A 295 3.61 -16.93 -5.34
N HIS A 296 3.17 -16.54 -4.14
CA HIS A 296 1.91 -16.97 -3.55
C HIS A 296 0.71 -16.54 -4.38
N ASP A 297 0.67 -15.26 -4.80
CA ASP A 297 -0.39 -14.72 -5.65
C ASP A 297 -0.45 -15.46 -7.01
N GLY A 298 0.72 -15.82 -7.57
CA GLY A 298 0.82 -16.54 -8.84
C GLY A 298 0.22 -17.94 -8.82
N ALA A 299 0.08 -18.55 -7.64
CA ALA A 299 -0.62 -19.82 -7.47
C ALA A 299 -2.15 -19.68 -7.35
N GLY A 300 -2.65 -18.45 -7.16
CA GLY A 300 -4.06 -18.14 -6.94
C GLY A 300 -4.82 -17.77 -8.22
N ALA A 301 -6.02 -17.23 -8.02
CA ALA A 301 -6.80 -16.63 -9.11
C ALA A 301 -6.24 -15.25 -9.47
N LEU A 302 -6.11 -14.97 -10.77
CA LEU A 302 -5.54 -13.72 -11.26
C LEU A 302 -6.42 -12.52 -10.92
N ASP A 303 -5.82 -11.56 -10.22
CA ASP A 303 -6.19 -10.15 -10.24
C ASP A 303 -5.10 -9.39 -11.02
N ALA A 304 -5.35 -9.12 -12.30
CA ALA A 304 -4.35 -8.59 -13.23
C ALA A 304 -3.90 -7.17 -12.88
N GLU A 305 -4.81 -6.33 -12.36
CA GLU A 305 -4.46 -4.97 -11.93
C GLU A 305 -3.54 -5.02 -10.71
N THR A 306 -3.92 -5.78 -9.69
CA THR A 306 -3.12 -5.94 -8.47
C THR A 306 -1.76 -6.58 -8.78
N ALA A 307 -1.73 -7.64 -9.59
CA ALA A 307 -0.48 -8.29 -10.01
C ALA A 307 0.46 -7.30 -10.71
N ARG A 308 -0.04 -6.53 -11.69
CA ARG A 308 0.75 -5.52 -12.40
C ARG A 308 1.35 -4.48 -11.46
N LEU A 309 0.55 -3.96 -10.53
CA LEU A 309 1.01 -2.96 -9.57
C LEU A 309 2.07 -3.52 -8.61
N ARG A 310 1.86 -4.74 -8.09
CA ARG A 310 2.82 -5.41 -7.19
C ARG A 310 4.14 -5.72 -7.89
N VAL A 311 4.09 -6.27 -9.11
CA VAL A 311 5.28 -6.56 -9.91
C VAL A 311 6.05 -5.28 -10.26
N THR A 312 5.33 -4.21 -10.63
CA THR A 312 5.97 -2.90 -10.91
C THR A 312 6.69 -2.36 -9.68
N TYR A 313 6.04 -2.40 -8.51
CA TYR A 313 6.64 -1.96 -7.26
C TYR A 313 7.86 -2.80 -6.87
N PHE A 314 7.76 -4.13 -7.01
CA PHE A 314 8.89 -5.04 -6.78
C PHE A 314 10.07 -4.72 -7.71
N ALA A 315 9.83 -4.53 -9.01
CA ALA A 315 10.87 -4.20 -9.98
C ALA A 315 11.53 -2.85 -9.66
N ASP A 316 10.75 -1.83 -9.27
CA ASP A 316 11.28 -0.53 -8.81
C ASP A 316 12.20 -0.69 -7.59
N TYR A 317 11.79 -1.54 -6.64
CA TYR A 317 12.55 -1.86 -5.44
C TYR A 317 13.85 -2.59 -5.77
N ALA A 318 13.79 -3.62 -6.61
CA ALA A 318 14.93 -4.40 -7.08
C ALA A 318 15.97 -3.52 -7.79
N ASP A 319 15.52 -2.71 -8.76
CA ASP A 319 16.37 -1.75 -9.47
C ASP A 319 16.99 -0.72 -8.52
N GLY A 320 16.24 -0.32 -7.50
CA GLY A 320 16.69 0.55 -6.43
C GLY A 320 17.85 -0.02 -5.63
N LEU A 321 17.67 -1.23 -5.08
CA LEU A 321 18.69 -1.94 -4.32
C LEU A 321 19.92 -2.26 -5.17
N ALA A 322 19.71 -2.82 -6.38
CA ALA A 322 20.80 -3.19 -7.29
C ALA A 322 21.66 -1.98 -7.67
N ARG A 323 21.05 -0.82 -7.93
CA ARG A 323 21.81 0.42 -8.20
C ARG A 323 22.69 0.84 -7.05
N GLN A 324 22.18 0.78 -5.81
CA GLN A 324 22.99 1.13 -4.63
C GLN A 324 24.12 0.13 -4.41
N ALA A 325 23.84 -1.17 -4.49
CA ALA A 325 24.85 -2.21 -4.33
C ALA A 325 25.93 -2.18 -5.42
N LYS A 326 25.54 -2.00 -6.69
CA LYS A 326 26.46 -1.89 -7.83
C LYS A 326 27.40 -0.69 -7.72
N LYS A 327 26.94 0.42 -7.14
CA LYS A 327 27.77 1.63 -6.95
C LYS A 327 29.01 1.34 -6.08
N ILE A 328 28.89 0.42 -5.12
CA ILE A 328 29.96 0.07 -4.17
C ILE A 328 30.61 -1.28 -4.51
N GLY A 329 30.02 -2.06 -5.43
CA GLY A 329 30.52 -3.39 -5.82
C GLY A 329 30.16 -4.49 -4.82
N ASP A 330 29.04 -4.35 -4.11
CA ASP A 330 28.55 -5.37 -3.16
C ASP A 330 27.88 -6.54 -3.89
N ASN A 331 28.67 -7.55 -4.22
CA ASN A 331 28.20 -8.75 -4.93
C ASN A 331 27.28 -9.62 -4.07
N VAL A 332 27.37 -9.57 -2.74
CA VAL A 332 26.49 -10.36 -1.86
C VAL A 332 25.06 -9.84 -1.97
N PHE A 333 24.88 -8.52 -1.90
CA PHE A 333 23.58 -7.90 -2.03
C PHE A 333 23.05 -7.96 -3.47
N LEU A 334 23.91 -7.85 -4.48
CA LEU A 334 23.50 -8.09 -5.87
C LEU A 334 22.96 -9.51 -6.07
N ASN A 335 23.65 -10.53 -5.56
CA ASN A 335 23.18 -11.92 -5.65
C ASN A 335 21.83 -12.14 -4.94
N ARG A 336 21.58 -11.47 -3.80
CA ARG A 336 20.26 -11.50 -3.14
C ARG A 336 19.17 -10.84 -3.99
N VAL A 337 19.51 -9.75 -4.69
CA VAL A 337 18.57 -9.11 -5.63
C VAL A 337 18.21 -10.05 -6.77
N GLU A 338 19.20 -10.66 -7.42
CA GLU A 338 18.95 -11.59 -8.53
C GLU A 338 18.17 -12.83 -8.08
N ALA A 339 18.50 -13.42 -6.93
CA ALA A 339 17.76 -14.58 -6.41
C ALA A 339 16.27 -14.26 -6.13
N SER A 340 15.95 -13.05 -5.68
CA SER A 340 14.56 -12.65 -5.47
C SER A 340 13.85 -12.31 -6.80
N ARG A 341 14.61 -11.81 -7.78
CA ARG A 341 14.15 -11.55 -9.14
C ARG A 341 13.75 -12.84 -9.85
N ASP A 342 14.54 -13.91 -9.69
CA ASP A 342 14.20 -15.23 -10.23
C ASP A 342 12.84 -15.72 -9.71
N VAL A 343 12.61 -15.65 -8.39
CA VAL A 343 11.33 -16.01 -7.76
C VAL A 343 10.17 -15.16 -8.31
N ALA A 344 10.37 -13.85 -8.41
CA ALA A 344 9.34 -12.94 -8.94
C ALA A 344 9.11 -13.15 -10.45
N GLY A 345 10.14 -13.50 -11.22
CA GLY A 345 10.08 -13.80 -12.65
C GLY A 345 9.24 -15.05 -12.92
N GLU A 346 9.48 -16.13 -12.19
CA GLU A 346 8.66 -17.35 -12.30
C GLU A 346 7.19 -17.09 -11.96
N ALA A 347 6.92 -16.28 -10.94
CA ALA A 347 5.57 -15.87 -10.59
C ALA A 347 4.94 -15.01 -11.70
N PHE A 348 5.73 -14.13 -12.30
CA PHE A 348 5.31 -13.24 -13.37
C PHE A 348 4.89 -13.99 -14.63
N ASP A 349 5.65 -15.01 -15.02
CA ASP A 349 5.30 -15.85 -16.17
C ASP A 349 3.92 -16.50 -15.99
N ARG A 350 3.62 -16.99 -14.78
CA ARG A 350 2.29 -17.54 -14.43
C ARG A 350 1.19 -16.48 -14.56
N PHE A 351 1.43 -15.25 -14.10
CA PHE A 351 0.45 -14.17 -14.28
C PHE A 351 0.17 -13.87 -15.74
N VAL A 352 1.21 -13.86 -16.58
CA VAL A 352 1.11 -13.60 -18.01
C VAL A 352 0.33 -14.72 -18.73
N GLU A 353 0.57 -15.99 -18.38
CA GLU A 353 -0.20 -17.12 -18.89
C GLU A 353 -1.69 -17.05 -18.47
N GLN A 354 -1.95 -16.76 -17.19
CA GLN A 354 -3.30 -16.60 -16.67
C GLN A 354 -4.02 -15.41 -17.32
N ALA A 355 -3.30 -14.32 -17.58
CA ALA A 355 -3.83 -13.14 -18.26
C ALA A 355 -4.24 -13.50 -19.69
N LEU A 356 -3.42 -14.27 -20.40
CA LEU A 356 -3.76 -14.76 -21.73
C LEU A 356 -5.00 -15.66 -21.70
N ALA A 357 -5.16 -16.51 -20.68
CA ALA A 357 -6.36 -17.31 -20.48
C ALA A 357 -7.61 -16.45 -20.22
N ALA A 358 -7.51 -15.42 -19.38
CA ALA A 358 -8.58 -14.47 -19.11
C ALA A 358 -8.99 -13.70 -20.38
N LEU A 359 -8.01 -13.28 -21.19
CA LEU A 359 -8.25 -12.63 -22.48
C LEU A 359 -9.00 -13.57 -23.44
N ARG A 360 -8.59 -14.84 -23.53
CA ARG A 360 -9.27 -15.86 -24.37
C ARG A 360 -10.72 -16.10 -23.91
N ALA A 361 -11.00 -16.03 -22.61
CA ALA A 361 -12.35 -16.21 -22.07
C ALA A 361 -13.33 -15.11 -22.55
N ALA A 362 -12.83 -13.92 -22.91
CA ALA A 362 -13.63 -12.87 -23.52
C ALA A 362 -13.89 -13.09 -25.03
N MET A 363 -13.22 -14.05 -25.68
CA MET A 363 -13.34 -14.35 -27.11
C MET A 363 -13.99 -15.72 -27.35
N PRO A 364 -15.29 -15.91 -26.99
CA PRO A 364 -15.93 -17.20 -27.09
C PRO A 364 -16.12 -17.60 -28.55
N VAL A 365 -15.81 -18.86 -28.84
CA VAL A 365 -15.95 -19.46 -30.17
C VAL A 365 -16.89 -20.66 -30.12
N ARG A 366 -17.70 -20.80 -31.17
CA ARG A 366 -18.57 -21.96 -31.43
C ARG A 366 -18.07 -22.75 -32.62
N GLN A 367 -18.31 -24.06 -32.60
CA GLN A 367 -18.14 -24.92 -33.77
C GLN A 367 -19.23 -24.58 -34.79
N GLY A 368 -18.86 -24.42 -36.06
CA GLY A 368 -19.83 -24.16 -37.13
C GLY A 368 -20.84 -25.32 -37.24
N GLY A 369 -22.14 -25.01 -37.22
CA GLY A 369 -23.19 -26.03 -37.36
C GLY A 369 -23.18 -26.65 -38.76
N GLY A 370 -22.74 -27.91 -38.86
CA GLY A 370 -22.71 -28.70 -40.09
C GLY A 370 -22.00 -30.03 -39.86
N SER A 371 -22.38 -31.09 -40.58
CA SER A 371 -21.93 -32.48 -40.32
C SER A 371 -20.48 -32.80 -40.72
N SER A 372 -19.61 -31.81 -40.89
CA SER A 372 -18.18 -32.03 -41.16
C SER A 372 -17.31 -31.38 -40.08
N GLN A 373 -16.41 -32.18 -39.51
CA GLN A 373 -15.42 -31.77 -38.50
C GLN A 373 -14.34 -30.80 -39.04
N LEU A 374 -14.57 -30.18 -40.21
CA LEU A 374 -13.63 -29.36 -40.96
C LEU A 374 -14.03 -27.87 -41.02
N MET A 375 -15.10 -27.45 -40.33
CA MET A 375 -15.52 -26.05 -40.29
C MET A 375 -14.64 -25.24 -39.32
N SER A 376 -14.26 -24.02 -39.73
CA SER A 376 -13.51 -23.08 -38.89
C SER A 376 -14.33 -22.68 -37.65
N GLN A 377 -13.63 -22.48 -36.52
CA GLN A 377 -14.24 -21.89 -35.32
C GLN A 377 -14.79 -20.50 -35.67
N ARG A 378 -15.98 -20.16 -35.16
CA ARG A 378 -16.63 -18.86 -35.39
C ARG A 378 -16.93 -18.17 -34.06
N PRO A 379 -16.97 -16.84 -34.00
CA PRO A 379 -17.40 -16.12 -32.80
C PRO A 379 -18.80 -16.56 -32.34
N ASP A 380 -18.96 -16.78 -31.03
CA ASP A 380 -20.27 -17.03 -30.44
C ASP A 380 -20.98 -15.70 -30.12
N ILE A 381 -21.69 -15.17 -31.12
CA ILE A 381 -22.47 -13.93 -30.97
C ILE A 381 -23.83 -14.13 -30.29
N ALA A 382 -24.23 -15.37 -30.00
CA ALA A 382 -25.54 -15.67 -29.41
C ALA A 382 -25.56 -15.38 -27.90
N HIS A 383 -24.40 -15.51 -27.23
CA HIS A 383 -24.28 -15.29 -25.80
C HIS A 383 -23.57 -13.96 -25.53
N ALA A 384 -24.24 -13.07 -24.81
CA ALA A 384 -23.63 -11.82 -24.38
C ALA A 384 -22.55 -12.07 -23.33
N LEU A 385 -21.40 -11.40 -23.48
CA LEU A 385 -20.31 -11.45 -22.50
C LEU A 385 -20.74 -10.80 -21.18
N ALA A 386 -20.46 -11.47 -20.08
CA ALA A 386 -20.67 -10.93 -18.75
C ALA A 386 -19.73 -9.72 -18.51
N PRO A 387 -20.19 -8.62 -17.89
CA PRO A 387 -19.34 -7.45 -17.62
C PRO A 387 -18.06 -7.76 -16.85
N ALA A 388 -18.11 -8.74 -15.94
CA ALA A 388 -16.94 -9.18 -15.18
C ALA A 388 -15.84 -9.79 -16.07
N ILE A 389 -16.22 -10.58 -17.09
CA ILE A 389 -15.29 -11.19 -18.04
C ILE A 389 -14.60 -10.11 -18.88
N ILE A 390 -15.37 -9.10 -19.32
CA ILE A 390 -14.84 -7.97 -20.10
C ILE A 390 -13.85 -7.16 -19.25
N GLY A 391 -14.20 -6.86 -17.98
CA GLY A 391 -13.31 -6.16 -17.06
C GLY A 391 -11.99 -6.91 -16.85
N GLN A 392 -12.08 -8.19 -16.48
CA GLN A 392 -10.91 -9.05 -16.27
C GLN A 392 -10.03 -9.15 -17.53
N ALA A 393 -10.64 -9.28 -18.71
CA ALA A 393 -9.89 -9.33 -19.97
C ALA A 393 -9.21 -8.00 -20.31
N GLY A 394 -9.85 -6.87 -19.98
CA GLY A 394 -9.24 -5.53 -20.12
C GLY A 394 -8.01 -5.36 -19.24
N ASP A 395 -8.12 -5.72 -17.96
CA ASP A 395 -6.99 -5.65 -17.02
C ASP A 395 -5.87 -6.62 -17.43
N ALA A 396 -6.24 -7.82 -17.90
CA ALA A 396 -5.30 -8.79 -18.44
C ALA A 396 -4.58 -8.28 -19.70
N ALA A 397 -5.27 -7.61 -20.62
CA ALA A 397 -4.66 -7.03 -21.82
C ALA A 397 -3.63 -5.94 -21.46
N VAL A 398 -3.92 -5.11 -20.44
CA VAL A 398 -2.95 -4.12 -19.92
C VAL A 398 -1.72 -4.80 -19.32
N LEU A 399 -1.91 -5.88 -18.56
CA LEU A 399 -0.80 -6.66 -17.99
C LEU A 399 0.07 -7.28 -19.09
N ILE A 400 -0.54 -7.93 -20.08
CA ILE A 400 0.17 -8.53 -21.24
C ILE A 400 0.95 -7.46 -22.01
N ALA A 401 0.33 -6.31 -22.30
CA ALA A 401 1.01 -5.23 -23.03
C ALA A 401 2.26 -4.70 -22.30
N ALA A 402 2.22 -4.68 -20.96
CA ALA A 402 3.37 -4.29 -20.14
C ALA A 402 4.41 -5.41 -19.96
N ALA A 403 4.08 -6.65 -20.30
CA ALA A 403 4.85 -7.83 -19.90
C ALA A 403 6.30 -7.85 -20.39
N PRO A 404 6.62 -7.54 -21.66
CA PRO A 404 8.00 -7.54 -22.12
C PRO A 404 8.89 -6.56 -21.32
N SER A 405 8.35 -5.38 -21.02
CA SER A 405 9.08 -4.35 -20.25
C SER A 405 9.28 -4.76 -18.78
N LEU A 406 8.32 -5.45 -18.18
CA LEU A 406 8.41 -5.91 -16.80
C LEU A 406 9.34 -7.11 -16.69
N ALA A 407 9.24 -8.09 -17.59
CA ALA A 407 10.13 -9.26 -17.64
C ALA A 407 11.61 -8.84 -17.72
N ALA A 408 11.94 -7.88 -18.59
CA ALA A 408 13.30 -7.36 -18.71
C ALA A 408 13.83 -6.74 -17.39
N ARG A 409 12.96 -6.10 -16.60
CA ARG A 409 13.34 -5.51 -15.30
C ARG A 409 13.47 -6.53 -14.19
N LEU A 410 12.77 -7.67 -14.32
CA LEU A 410 12.91 -8.82 -13.44
C LEU A 410 14.14 -9.66 -13.77
N GLY A 411 14.90 -9.34 -14.83
CA GLY A 411 16.03 -10.17 -15.25
C GLY A 411 15.61 -11.49 -15.93
N ALA A 412 14.32 -11.68 -16.19
CA ALA A 412 13.79 -12.81 -16.94
C ALA A 412 14.04 -12.64 -18.45
N GLU A 413 14.12 -13.75 -19.19
CA GLU A 413 14.23 -13.71 -20.65
C GLU A 413 12.96 -13.07 -21.26
N PRO A 414 13.08 -11.93 -21.98
CA PRO A 414 11.92 -11.23 -22.50
C PRO A 414 11.19 -11.99 -23.61
N ASP A 415 11.80 -13.05 -24.15
CA ASP A 415 11.28 -13.83 -25.27
C ASP A 415 9.93 -14.48 -24.93
N PHE A 416 9.77 -15.05 -23.74
CA PHE A 416 8.50 -15.66 -23.32
C PHE A 416 7.35 -14.64 -23.27
N SER A 417 7.56 -13.52 -22.57
CA SER A 417 6.56 -12.45 -22.46
C SER A 417 6.26 -11.79 -23.81
N SER A 418 7.26 -11.68 -24.69
CA SER A 418 7.09 -11.15 -26.04
C SER A 418 6.24 -12.09 -26.90
N LEU A 419 6.50 -13.40 -26.86
CA LEU A 419 5.70 -14.41 -27.56
C LEU A 419 4.24 -14.40 -27.10
N ILE A 420 3.98 -14.32 -25.80
CA ILE A 420 2.60 -14.22 -25.27
C ILE A 420 1.93 -12.92 -25.76
N THR A 421 2.67 -11.81 -25.80
CA THR A 421 2.14 -10.52 -26.26
C THR A 421 1.75 -10.55 -27.73
N GLU A 422 2.60 -11.14 -28.58
CA GLU A 422 2.31 -11.36 -30.00
C GLU A 422 1.11 -12.29 -30.18
N GLU A 423 1.06 -13.40 -29.43
CA GLU A 423 -0.07 -14.34 -29.49
C GLU A 423 -1.40 -13.68 -29.09
N ALA A 424 -1.39 -12.86 -28.03
CA ALA A 424 -2.55 -12.10 -27.58
C ALA A 424 -3.03 -11.11 -28.65
N ARG A 425 -2.08 -10.38 -29.26
CA ARG A 425 -2.35 -9.44 -30.36
C ARG A 425 -3.00 -10.15 -31.54
N ASP A 426 -2.40 -11.25 -32.00
CA ASP A 426 -2.90 -12.02 -33.13
C ASP A 426 -4.29 -12.59 -32.87
N LYS A 427 -4.54 -13.12 -31.67
CA LYS A 427 -5.86 -13.63 -31.29
C LYS A 427 -6.93 -12.54 -31.30
N CYS A 428 -6.64 -11.37 -30.73
CA CYS A 428 -7.55 -10.23 -30.77
C CYS A 428 -7.84 -9.80 -32.22
N ALA A 429 -6.81 -9.71 -33.07
CA ALA A 429 -6.95 -9.29 -34.45
C ALA A 429 -7.74 -10.31 -35.30
N VAL A 430 -7.49 -11.61 -35.13
CA VAL A 430 -8.22 -12.68 -35.81
C VAL A 430 -9.67 -12.70 -35.38
N PHE A 431 -9.95 -12.70 -34.07
CA PHE A 431 -11.31 -12.72 -33.56
C PHE A 431 -12.13 -11.49 -34.01
N ALA A 432 -11.51 -10.31 -34.03
CA ALA A 432 -12.14 -9.09 -34.55
C ALA A 432 -12.46 -9.17 -36.06
N LYS A 433 -11.56 -9.78 -36.86
CA LYS A 433 -11.82 -10.04 -38.29
C LYS A 433 -12.97 -11.04 -38.47
N ASP A 434 -13.02 -12.09 -37.68
CA ASP A 434 -14.10 -13.08 -37.74
C ASP A 434 -15.45 -12.47 -37.34
N LEU A 435 -15.46 -11.55 -36.36
CA LEU A 435 -16.66 -10.78 -36.01
C LEU A 435 -17.14 -9.90 -37.16
N ILE A 436 -16.25 -9.33 -37.97
CA ILE A 436 -16.65 -8.59 -39.19
C ILE A 436 -17.35 -9.51 -40.19
N VAL A 437 -16.88 -10.76 -40.33
CA VAL A 437 -17.53 -11.76 -41.20
C VAL A 437 -18.93 -12.10 -40.67
N GLU A 438 -19.08 -12.31 -39.36
CA GLU A 438 -20.39 -12.56 -38.75
C GLU A 438 -21.31 -11.34 -38.85
N ILE A 439 -20.81 -10.10 -38.73
CA ILE A 439 -21.61 -8.88 -38.94
C ILE A 439 -22.17 -8.82 -40.36
N ARG A 440 -21.39 -9.23 -41.36
CA ARG A 440 -21.83 -9.28 -42.76
C ARG A 440 -22.89 -10.35 -42.99
N ALA A 441 -22.75 -11.52 -42.35
CA ALA A 441 -23.64 -12.66 -42.53
C ALA A 441 -24.94 -12.58 -41.70
N ALA A 442 -24.91 -11.88 -40.56
CA ALA A 442 -26.03 -11.79 -39.63
C ALA A 442 -27.05 -10.72 -40.04
N GLU A 443 -28.29 -10.88 -39.60
CA GLU A 443 -29.38 -9.91 -39.80
C GLU A 443 -29.99 -9.48 -38.46
N GLY A 444 -30.74 -8.37 -38.47
CA GLY A 444 -31.54 -7.94 -37.32
C GLY A 444 -30.74 -7.78 -36.02
N ASP A 445 -31.19 -8.47 -34.97
CA ASP A 445 -30.61 -8.38 -33.62
C ASP A 445 -29.28 -9.14 -33.47
N GLU A 446 -29.04 -10.18 -34.26
CA GLU A 446 -27.75 -10.89 -34.30
C GLU A 446 -26.64 -9.96 -34.82
N ARG A 447 -26.93 -9.16 -35.86
CA ARG A 447 -25.99 -8.14 -36.36
C ARG A 447 -25.65 -7.10 -35.30
N LYS A 448 -26.64 -6.66 -34.52
CA LYS A 448 -26.42 -5.72 -33.41
C LYS A 448 -25.57 -6.35 -32.30
N ALA A 449 -25.82 -7.61 -31.97
CA ALA A 449 -25.05 -8.36 -30.97
C ALA A 449 -23.59 -8.51 -31.41
N ALA A 450 -23.34 -8.90 -32.66
CA ALA A 450 -22.00 -9.02 -33.22
C ALA A 450 -21.23 -7.68 -33.21
N ARG A 451 -21.88 -6.57 -33.57
CA ARG A 451 -21.30 -5.22 -33.49
C ARG A 451 -20.95 -4.81 -32.06
N ARG A 452 -21.84 -5.10 -31.11
CA ARG A 452 -21.59 -4.80 -29.69
C ARG A 452 -20.41 -5.60 -29.16
N MET A 453 -20.34 -6.89 -29.50
CA MET A 453 -19.22 -7.75 -29.13
C MET A 453 -17.91 -7.23 -29.73
N LEU A 454 -17.91 -6.83 -31.01
CA LEU A 454 -16.73 -6.25 -31.65
C LEU A 454 -16.22 -5.01 -30.90
N GLU A 455 -17.09 -4.05 -30.57
CA GLU A 455 -16.67 -2.87 -29.81
C GLU A 455 -16.14 -3.23 -28.41
N GLN A 456 -16.74 -4.22 -27.74
CA GLN A 456 -16.23 -4.70 -26.46
C GLN A 456 -14.83 -5.29 -26.59
N ILE A 457 -14.58 -6.13 -27.60
CA ILE A 457 -13.27 -6.72 -27.86
C ILE A 457 -12.24 -5.66 -28.25
N LEU A 458 -12.60 -4.69 -29.10
CA LEU A 458 -11.69 -3.62 -29.48
C LEU A 458 -11.29 -2.74 -28.28
N ASN A 459 -12.21 -2.51 -27.34
CA ASN A 459 -11.88 -1.80 -26.11
C ASN A 459 -10.94 -2.61 -25.20
N VAL A 460 -11.15 -3.93 -25.10
CA VAL A 460 -10.27 -4.84 -24.37
C VAL A 460 -8.89 -4.92 -25.02
N ALA A 461 -8.82 -5.00 -26.34
CA ALA A 461 -7.59 -5.14 -27.11
C ALA A 461 -6.83 -3.83 -27.32
N ALA A 462 -7.38 -2.69 -26.89
CA ALA A 462 -6.78 -1.37 -27.07
C ALA A 462 -5.33 -1.25 -26.55
N PRO A 463 -4.91 -1.90 -25.46
CA PRO A 463 -3.51 -1.89 -25.02
C PRO A 463 -2.56 -2.70 -25.91
N LEU A 464 -3.09 -3.62 -26.73
CA LEU A 464 -2.32 -4.60 -27.51
C LEU A 464 -2.21 -4.25 -29.00
N LEU A 465 -3.19 -3.51 -29.53
CA LEU A 465 -3.32 -3.14 -30.93
C LEU A 465 -3.04 -1.65 -31.14
N ASP A 466 -2.50 -1.32 -32.31
CA ASP A 466 -2.29 0.08 -32.68
C ASP A 466 -3.63 0.80 -32.92
N SER A 467 -3.67 2.10 -32.60
CA SER A 467 -4.89 2.92 -32.75
C SER A 467 -5.44 2.91 -34.18
N ASP A 468 -4.54 2.87 -35.16
CA ASP A 468 -4.87 2.89 -36.59
C ASP A 468 -5.49 1.56 -37.03
N ASP A 469 -4.98 0.43 -36.51
CA ASP A 469 -5.55 -0.89 -36.75
C ASP A 469 -6.96 -1.00 -36.17
N ILE A 470 -7.18 -0.49 -34.96
CA ILE A 470 -8.52 -0.44 -34.35
C ILE A 470 -9.47 0.41 -35.20
N GLY A 471 -9.02 1.58 -35.68
CA GLY A 471 -9.80 2.43 -36.57
C GLY A 471 -10.19 1.72 -37.87
N LEU A 472 -9.23 1.06 -38.50
CA LEU A 472 -9.44 0.32 -39.75
C LEU A 472 -10.37 -0.89 -39.56
N ILE A 473 -10.31 -1.58 -38.41
CA ILE A 473 -11.27 -2.64 -38.07
C ILE A 473 -12.68 -2.07 -37.91
N ARG A 474 -12.84 -0.93 -37.23
CA ARG A 474 -14.14 -0.24 -37.09
C ARG A 474 -14.73 0.16 -38.44
N ASP A 475 -13.92 0.72 -39.33
CA ASP A 475 -14.36 1.12 -40.66
C ASP A 475 -14.82 -0.08 -41.49
N ARG A 476 -14.07 -1.19 -41.44
CA ARG A 476 -14.45 -2.45 -42.09
C ARG A 476 -15.74 -3.04 -41.53
N ALA A 477 -15.94 -2.96 -40.22
CA ALA A 477 -17.18 -3.40 -39.58
C ALA A 477 -18.38 -2.53 -39.98
N ALA A 478 -18.19 -1.21 -40.07
CA ALA A 478 -19.21 -0.28 -40.55
C ALA A 478 -19.60 -0.58 -42.00
N ALA A 479 -18.62 -0.83 -42.88
CA ALA A 479 -18.88 -1.24 -44.27
C ALA A 479 -19.61 -2.60 -44.35
N ALA A 480 -19.19 -3.58 -43.53
CA ALA A 480 -19.84 -4.90 -43.47
C ALA A 480 -21.29 -4.84 -43.00
N ALA A 481 -21.64 -3.87 -42.14
CA ALA A 481 -23.02 -3.71 -41.66
C ALA A 481 -23.99 -3.14 -42.71
N VAL A 482 -23.46 -2.50 -43.76
CA VAL A 482 -24.23 -1.83 -44.83
C VAL A 482 -24.27 -2.66 -46.12
N ALA A 483 -23.34 -3.58 -46.32
CA ALA A 483 -23.37 -4.52 -47.43
C ALA A 483 -24.57 -5.49 -47.27
N VAL A 484 -25.58 -5.33 -48.12
CA VAL A 484 -26.75 -6.22 -48.26
C VAL A 484 -26.47 -7.24 -49.35
#